data_AF-A0A832A1Z3-F1
#
_entry.id   AF-A0A832A1Z3-F1
#
_cell.length_a   1.000
_cell.length_b   1.000
_cell.length_c   1.000
_cell.angle_alpha   90.00
_cell.angle_beta   90.00
_cell.angle_gamma   90.00
#
_symmetry.space_group_name_H-M   'P 1'
#
loop_
_entity.id
_entity.type
_entity.pdbx_description
1 polymer ?
#
loop_
_entity_poly.entity_id
_entity_poly.type
_entity_poly.pdbx_seq_one_letter_code
_entity_poly.pdbx_strand_id
1 'polypeptide(L)'
;MKEYRGGITVASVVVMGLALLLAAMLTQWSQVLLDQVHPPEHTLAVPAVTVLVMLLGITGLGSLLLRQQILTRAELLCVFFAMLFGVPLMTQGFWHRIVAIAGTIPRTGDFAKMDSFHDNLWPHGPNLLAAGFGGADVTIRGPHGFEEIEYQPGRRTSVLVLRGEGAARFRLPAELLPGEPHLVSVLLRPVELGAESAYYGRIYYDDDPQYEEVFRESRPAQVTFAQPKG
;
A
#
# COMPACT_ATOMS: atom_id res chain seq x y z
N MET A 1 -54.04 0.64 -10.65
CA MET A 1 -52.84 0.97 -9.84
C MET A 1 -51.85 -0.15 -10.05
N LYS A 2 -50.61 0.13 -10.50
CA LYS A 2 -49.56 -0.91 -10.61
C LYS A 2 -49.18 -1.32 -9.19
N GLU A 3 -49.38 -2.59 -8.83
CA GLU A 3 -48.88 -3.14 -7.57
C GLU A 3 -47.36 -2.88 -7.46
N TYR A 4 -46.95 -2.21 -6.39
CA TYR A 4 -45.55 -2.03 -6.07
C TYR A 4 -44.97 -3.38 -5.65
N ARG A 5 -44.06 -3.93 -6.47
CA ARG A 5 -43.26 -5.10 -6.11
C ARG A 5 -41.87 -4.64 -5.70
N GLY A 6 -41.53 -4.82 -4.43
CA GLY A 6 -40.21 -4.49 -3.90
C GLY A 6 -39.13 -5.35 -4.57
N GLY A 7 -37.96 -4.76 -4.82
CA GLY A 7 -36.80 -5.47 -5.39
C GLY A 7 -35.99 -6.28 -4.38
N ILE A 8 -36.17 -6.02 -3.08
CA ILE A 8 -35.56 -6.80 -2.01
C ILE A 8 -36.63 -7.69 -1.39
N THR A 9 -36.53 -8.99 -1.66
CA THR A 9 -37.37 -10.03 -1.09
C THR A 9 -36.49 -11.12 -0.49
N VAL A 10 -37.09 -12.05 0.27
CA VAL A 10 -36.35 -13.21 0.79
C VAL A 10 -35.73 -14.02 -0.35
N ALA A 11 -36.45 -14.19 -1.46
CA ALA A 11 -35.94 -14.89 -2.63
C ALA A 11 -34.72 -14.17 -3.24
N SER A 12 -34.78 -12.85 -3.40
CA SER A 12 -33.65 -12.08 -3.93
C SER A 12 -32.43 -12.14 -3.02
N VAL A 13 -32.61 -12.12 -1.69
CA VAL A 13 -31.52 -12.24 -0.71
C VAL A 13 -30.86 -13.61 -0.76
N VAL A 14 -31.64 -14.69 -0.81
CA VAL A 14 -31.10 -16.05 -0.94
C VAL A 14 -30.32 -16.20 -2.25
N VAL A 15 -30.89 -15.71 -3.36
CA VAL A 15 -30.26 -15.78 -4.68
C VAL A 15 -29.00 -14.92 -4.76
N MET A 16 -28.98 -13.73 -4.14
CA MET A 16 -27.78 -12.91 -3.99
C MET A 16 -26.67 -13.68 -3.27
N GLY A 17 -27.00 -14.29 -2.11
CA GLY A 17 -26.02 -15.06 -1.34
C GLY A 17 -25.46 -16.24 -2.13
N LEU A 18 -26.31 -17.00 -2.82
CA LEU A 18 -25.90 -18.12 -3.66
C LEU A 18 -25.04 -17.67 -4.85
N ALA A 19 -25.41 -16.58 -5.52
CA ALA A 19 -24.66 -16.05 -6.65
C ALA A 19 -23.26 -15.57 -6.20
N LEU A 20 -23.17 -14.88 -5.07
CA LEU A 20 -21.88 -14.46 -4.50
C LEU A 20 -21.04 -15.66 -4.07
N LEU A 21 -21.64 -16.68 -3.47
CA LEU A 21 -20.93 -17.91 -3.08
C LEU A 21 -20.36 -18.64 -4.31
N LEU A 22 -21.17 -18.80 -5.36
CA LEU A 22 -20.72 -19.42 -6.61
C LEU A 22 -19.60 -18.61 -7.26
N ALA A 23 -19.71 -17.27 -7.26
CA ALA A 23 -18.66 -16.40 -7.78
C ALA A 23 -17.36 -16.52 -6.97
N ALA A 24 -17.46 -16.61 -5.64
CA ALA A 24 -16.32 -16.81 -4.76
C ALA A 24 -15.63 -18.16 -5.00
N MET A 25 -16.40 -19.24 -5.12
CA MET A 25 -15.87 -20.57 -5.43
C MET A 25 -15.19 -20.60 -6.80
N LEU A 26 -15.78 -19.95 -7.82
CA LEU A 26 -15.19 -19.87 -9.14
C LEU A 26 -13.89 -19.04 -9.12
N THR A 27 -13.87 -17.94 -8.36
CA THR A 27 -12.68 -17.09 -8.19
C THR A 27 -11.56 -17.87 -7.50
N GLN A 28 -11.88 -18.61 -6.44
CA GLN A 28 -10.91 -19.48 -5.75
C GLN A 28 -10.38 -20.57 -6.69
N TRP A 29 -11.26 -21.22 -7.45
CA TRP A 29 -10.86 -22.27 -8.39
C TRP A 29 -9.97 -21.72 -9.51
N SER A 30 -10.35 -20.60 -10.13
CA SER A 30 -9.63 -20.08 -11.29
C SER A 30 -8.33 -19.36 -10.91
N GLN A 31 -8.32 -18.57 -9.85
CA GLN A 31 -7.16 -17.78 -9.44
C GLN A 31 -6.19 -18.57 -8.56
N VAL A 32 -6.67 -19.42 -7.65
CA VAL A 32 -5.80 -20.13 -6.69
C VAL A 32 -5.42 -21.52 -7.18
N LEU A 33 -6.36 -22.30 -7.72
CA LEU A 33 -6.09 -23.69 -8.10
C LEU A 33 -5.52 -23.82 -9.53
N LEU A 34 -5.99 -22.99 -10.47
CA LEU A 34 -5.54 -23.02 -11.86
C LEU A 34 -4.47 -21.97 -12.19
N ASP A 35 -4.12 -21.10 -11.24
CA ASP A 35 -3.16 -19.99 -11.40
C ASP A 35 -3.43 -19.14 -12.67
N GLN A 36 -4.72 -18.99 -13.03
CA GLN A 36 -5.09 -18.22 -14.21
C GLN A 36 -5.01 -16.74 -13.89
N VAL A 37 -3.96 -16.10 -14.39
CA VAL A 37 -3.85 -14.63 -14.41
C VAL A 37 -4.90 -14.10 -15.37
N HIS A 38 -6.03 -13.63 -14.82
CA HIS A 38 -7.04 -12.97 -15.62
C HIS A 38 -6.50 -11.62 -16.12
N PRO A 39 -6.88 -11.18 -17.34
CA PRO A 39 -6.46 -9.89 -17.90
C PRO A 39 -6.77 -8.74 -16.94
N PRO A 40 -6.05 -7.61 -17.08
CA PRO A 40 -5.84 -6.64 -16.01
C PRO A 40 -7.15 -6.17 -15.37
N GLU A 41 -7.00 -5.86 -14.07
CA GLU A 41 -7.91 -5.45 -12.98
C GLU A 41 -9.04 -4.45 -13.30
N HIS A 42 -9.22 -4.09 -14.57
CA HIS A 42 -10.19 -3.16 -15.12
C HIS A 42 -11.25 -3.81 -16.02
N THR A 43 -11.11 -5.09 -16.34
CA THR A 43 -12.14 -5.85 -17.06
C THR A 43 -13.15 -6.42 -16.07
N LEU A 44 -14.46 -6.35 -16.41
CA LEU A 44 -15.55 -6.92 -15.63
C LEU A 44 -15.13 -8.30 -15.13
N ALA A 45 -15.20 -8.54 -13.82
CA ALA A 45 -14.76 -9.79 -13.22
C ALA A 45 -15.41 -10.96 -13.95
N VAL A 46 -14.61 -11.70 -14.73
CA VAL A 46 -15.08 -12.83 -15.56
C VAL A 46 -15.96 -13.78 -14.72
N PRO A 47 -15.62 -14.09 -13.45
CA PRO A 47 -16.50 -14.87 -12.58
C PRO A 47 -17.90 -14.27 -12.37
N ALA A 48 -18.00 -12.94 -12.21
CA ALA A 48 -19.28 -12.27 -12.04
C ALA A 48 -20.15 -12.38 -13.28
N VAL A 49 -19.55 -12.17 -14.46
CA VAL A 49 -20.25 -12.26 -15.75
C VAL A 49 -20.72 -13.70 -15.99
N THR A 50 -19.88 -14.70 -15.72
CA THR A 50 -20.24 -16.11 -15.87
C THR A 50 -21.43 -16.49 -14.99
N VAL A 51 -21.40 -16.11 -13.71
CA VAL A 51 -22.50 -16.39 -12.77
C VAL A 51 -23.78 -15.63 -13.16
N LEU A 52 -23.67 -14.38 -13.60
CA LEU A 52 -24.83 -13.60 -14.06
C LEU A 52 -25.47 -14.17 -15.33
N VAL A 53 -24.66 -14.60 -16.31
CA VAL A 53 -25.16 -15.25 -17.53
C VAL A 53 -25.83 -16.58 -17.17
N MET A 54 -25.26 -17.37 -16.27
CA MET A 54 -25.88 -18.59 -15.76
C MET A 54 -27.22 -18.31 -15.08
N LEU A 55 -27.28 -17.27 -14.22
CA LEU A 55 -28.49 -16.88 -13.51
C LEU A 55 -29.60 -16.40 -14.48
N LEU A 56 -29.24 -15.58 -15.47
CA LEU A 56 -30.13 -15.15 -16.55
C LEU A 56 -30.65 -16.35 -17.35
N GLY A 57 -29.77 -17.32 -17.65
CA GLY A 57 -30.13 -18.56 -18.31
C GLY A 57 -31.15 -19.37 -17.49
N ILE A 58 -30.89 -19.60 -16.20
CA ILE A 58 -31.78 -20.37 -15.32
C ILE A 58 -33.14 -19.68 -15.14
N THR A 59 -33.14 -18.37 -14.92
CA THR A 59 -34.38 -17.60 -14.75
C THR A 59 -35.18 -17.50 -16.04
N GLY A 60 -34.51 -17.30 -17.18
CA GLY A 60 -35.12 -17.29 -18.51
C GLY A 60 -35.69 -18.65 -18.91
N LEU A 61 -34.92 -19.73 -18.71
CA LEU A 61 -35.34 -21.10 -19.00
C LEU A 61 -36.47 -21.55 -18.07
N GLY A 62 -36.40 -21.20 -16.78
CA GLY A 62 -37.47 -21.43 -15.82
C GLY A 62 -38.76 -20.70 -16.19
N SER A 63 -38.66 -19.44 -16.62
CA SER A 63 -39.82 -18.68 -17.10
C SER A 63 -40.40 -19.28 -18.40
N LEU A 64 -39.55 -19.85 -19.26
CA LEU A 64 -39.98 -20.48 -20.51
C LEU A 64 -40.66 -21.84 -20.28
N LEU A 65 -40.07 -22.69 -19.43
CA LEU A 65 -40.52 -24.06 -19.18
C LEU A 65 -41.67 -24.15 -18.18
N LEU A 66 -41.58 -23.41 -17.07
CA LEU A 66 -42.54 -23.50 -15.96
C LEU A 66 -43.61 -22.41 -16.02
N ARG A 67 -43.50 -21.45 -16.96
CA ARG A 67 -44.35 -20.23 -17.06
C ARG A 67 -44.42 -19.42 -15.76
N GLN A 68 -43.47 -19.63 -14.84
CA GLN A 68 -43.37 -18.92 -13.58
C GLN A 68 -42.05 -18.15 -13.53
N GLN A 69 -42.13 -16.88 -13.17
CA GLN A 69 -40.95 -16.06 -12.94
C GLN A 69 -40.40 -16.36 -11.54
N ILE A 70 -39.23 -17.01 -11.49
CA ILE A 70 -38.53 -17.32 -10.23
C ILE A 70 -38.05 -16.01 -9.56
N LEU A 71 -37.62 -15.03 -10.37
CA LEU A 71 -37.31 -13.67 -9.93
C LEU A 71 -38.01 -12.65 -10.81
N THR A 72 -38.51 -11.59 -10.19
CA THR A 72 -39.00 -10.39 -10.86
C THR A 72 -37.85 -9.55 -11.40
N ARG A 73 -38.16 -8.62 -12.31
CA ARG A 73 -37.16 -7.70 -12.89
C ARG A 73 -36.45 -6.85 -11.84
N ALA A 74 -37.17 -6.45 -10.78
CA ALA A 74 -36.62 -5.63 -9.71
C ALA A 74 -35.62 -6.44 -8.86
N GLU A 75 -35.95 -7.69 -8.53
CA GLU A 75 -35.07 -8.58 -7.77
C GLU A 75 -33.81 -8.95 -8.56
N LEU A 76 -33.96 -9.21 -9.86
CA LEU A 76 -32.83 -9.50 -10.74
C LEU A 76 -31.85 -8.33 -10.82
N LEU A 77 -32.38 -7.09 -10.84
CA LEU A 77 -31.56 -5.88 -10.82
C LEU A 77 -30.82 -5.72 -9.48
N CYS A 78 -31.47 -6.03 -8.35
CA CYS A 78 -30.78 -6.07 -7.05
C CYS A 78 -29.66 -7.13 -7.01
N VAL A 79 -29.92 -8.34 -7.51
CA VAL A 79 -28.91 -9.40 -7.60
C VAL A 79 -27.74 -8.97 -8.49
N PHE A 80 -28.03 -8.33 -9.63
CA PHE A 80 -27.02 -7.79 -10.53
C PHE A 80 -26.12 -6.76 -9.84
N PHE A 81 -26.70 -5.79 -9.14
CA PHE A 81 -25.92 -4.79 -8.41
C PHE A 81 -25.09 -5.42 -7.29
N ALA A 82 -25.66 -6.34 -6.52
CA ALA A 82 -24.93 -7.04 -5.47
C ALA A 82 -23.71 -7.80 -6.02
N MET A 83 -23.85 -8.45 -7.18
CA MET A 83 -22.75 -9.12 -7.88
C MET A 83 -21.70 -8.14 -8.41
N LEU A 84 -22.14 -7.01 -8.97
CA LEU A 84 -21.25 -5.97 -9.52
C LEU A 84 -20.33 -5.38 -8.45
N PHE A 85 -20.82 -5.20 -7.22
CA PHE A 85 -20.02 -4.71 -6.10
C PHE A 85 -19.30 -5.83 -5.33
N GLY A 86 -19.97 -6.96 -5.11
CA GLY A 86 -19.46 -8.05 -4.29
C GLY A 86 -18.27 -8.77 -4.91
N VAL A 87 -18.29 -9.04 -6.22
CA VAL A 87 -17.21 -9.81 -6.84
C VAL A 87 -15.87 -9.04 -6.86
N PRO A 88 -15.79 -7.75 -7.22
CA PRO A 88 -14.54 -6.99 -7.08
C PRO A 88 -14.00 -6.96 -5.65
N LEU A 89 -14.86 -6.93 -4.63
CA LEU A 89 -14.46 -6.99 -3.23
C LEU A 89 -13.92 -8.37 -2.82
N MET A 90 -14.29 -9.44 -3.53
CA MET A 90 -13.86 -10.81 -3.23
C MET A 90 -12.61 -11.22 -4.02
N THR A 91 -12.20 -10.46 -5.04
CA THR A 91 -11.07 -10.83 -5.89
C THR A 91 -9.77 -10.24 -5.38
N GLN A 92 -8.66 -10.86 -5.82
CA GLN A 92 -7.31 -10.44 -5.45
C GLN A 92 -7.01 -8.98 -5.84
N GLY A 93 -7.58 -8.44 -6.92
CA GLY A 93 -7.27 -7.08 -7.39
C GLY A 93 -7.58 -5.97 -6.37
N PHE A 94 -8.66 -6.12 -5.59
CA PHE A 94 -9.00 -5.15 -4.54
C PHE A 94 -8.08 -5.30 -3.32
N TRP A 95 -7.96 -6.51 -2.78
CA TRP A 95 -7.19 -6.77 -1.57
C TRP A 95 -5.69 -6.64 -1.78
N HIS A 96 -5.16 -7.07 -2.93
CA HIS A 96 -3.74 -6.91 -3.26
C HIS A 96 -3.34 -5.44 -3.30
N ARG A 97 -4.19 -4.56 -3.87
CA ARG A 97 -3.95 -3.12 -3.84
C ARG A 97 -4.06 -2.52 -2.45
N ILE A 98 -5.04 -2.93 -1.64
CA ILE A 98 -5.15 -2.46 -0.25
C ILE A 98 -3.94 -2.88 0.56
N VAL A 99 -3.53 -4.15 0.46
CA VAL A 99 -2.35 -4.68 1.16
C VAL A 99 -1.08 -4.04 0.62
N ALA A 100 -0.96 -3.81 -0.69
CA ALA A 100 0.17 -3.10 -1.27
C ALA A 100 0.24 -1.67 -0.76
N ILE A 101 -0.86 -0.90 -0.80
CA ILE A 101 -0.89 0.47 -0.28
C ILE A 101 -0.56 0.51 1.23
N ALA A 102 -1.10 -0.44 2.00
CA ALA A 102 -0.85 -0.53 3.43
C ALA A 102 0.56 -1.04 3.78
N GLY A 103 1.19 -1.84 2.91
CA GLY A 103 2.48 -2.48 3.16
C GLY A 103 3.65 -1.87 2.40
N THR A 104 3.42 -0.99 1.43
CA THR A 104 4.50 -0.30 0.73
C THR A 104 5.20 0.66 1.68
N ILE A 105 6.50 0.45 1.86
CA ILE A 105 7.40 1.44 2.46
C ILE A 105 7.23 2.74 1.65
N PRO A 106 6.93 3.88 2.29
CA PRO A 106 6.72 5.13 1.57
C PRO A 106 7.98 5.47 0.78
N ARG A 107 7.81 5.73 -0.52
CA ARG A 107 8.92 5.98 -1.45
C ARG A 107 9.71 7.24 -1.11
N THR A 108 9.13 8.20 -0.39
CA THR A 108 9.77 9.48 -0.05
C THR A 108 9.22 10.06 1.25
N GLY A 109 10.09 10.23 2.26
CA GLY A 109 9.94 11.16 3.40
C GLY A 109 8.69 11.08 4.29
N ASP A 110 7.71 10.23 3.99
CA ASP A 110 6.42 10.14 4.68
C ASP A 110 6.51 9.20 5.87
N PHE A 111 7.43 9.52 6.78
CA PHE A 111 7.64 8.80 8.03
C PHE A 111 6.40 8.81 8.92
N ALA A 112 5.50 9.79 8.76
CA ALA A 112 4.21 9.83 9.46
C ALA A 112 3.35 8.59 9.13
N LYS A 113 3.39 8.08 7.89
CA LYS A 113 2.74 6.81 7.55
C LYS A 113 3.43 5.62 8.19
N MET A 114 4.76 5.64 8.23
CA MET A 114 5.54 4.58 8.88
C MET A 114 5.26 4.52 10.38
N ASP A 115 5.20 5.66 11.07
CA ASP A 115 4.90 5.74 12.51
C ASP A 115 3.52 5.16 12.86
N SER A 116 2.60 5.08 11.89
CA SER A 116 1.29 4.45 12.09
C SER A 116 1.30 2.92 12.01
N PHE A 117 2.41 2.31 11.57
CA PHE A 117 2.51 0.86 11.49
C PHE A 117 2.58 0.22 12.88
N HIS A 118 1.92 -0.92 13.00
CA HIS A 118 2.03 -1.76 14.19
C HIS A 118 3.48 -2.23 14.37
N ASP A 119 3.95 -2.34 15.62
CA ASP A 119 5.33 -2.74 15.94
C ASP A 119 5.80 -4.04 15.27
N ASN A 120 4.88 -4.97 14.99
CA ASN A 120 5.18 -6.24 14.30
C ASN A 120 5.39 -6.08 12.79
N LEU A 121 4.87 -5.01 12.20
CA LEU A 121 5.05 -4.65 10.78
C LEU A 121 6.20 -3.68 10.60
N TRP A 122 6.66 -3.06 11.70
CA TRP A 122 7.91 -2.32 11.70
C TRP A 122 9.03 -3.26 11.25
N PRO A 123 9.96 -2.82 10.39
CA PRO A 123 11.20 -3.56 10.22
C PRO A 123 11.77 -3.84 11.62
N HIS A 124 11.95 -5.11 11.97
CA HIS A 124 12.57 -5.55 13.21
C HIS A 124 13.56 -6.70 12.92
N GLY A 125 14.48 -6.93 13.86
CA GLY A 125 15.41 -8.06 13.79
C GLY A 125 16.89 -7.65 13.68
N PRO A 126 17.80 -8.63 13.81
CA PRO A 126 19.25 -8.38 13.85
C PRO A 126 19.78 -7.75 12.56
N ASN A 127 19.08 -7.90 11.43
CA ASN A 127 19.49 -7.36 10.13
C ASN A 127 19.36 -5.83 10.02
N LEU A 128 18.53 -5.18 10.84
CA LEU A 128 18.41 -3.71 10.84
C LEU A 128 19.57 -3.02 11.54
N LEU A 129 20.25 -3.76 12.42
CA LEU A 129 21.36 -3.28 13.24
C LEU A 129 22.67 -4.02 12.93
N ALA A 130 22.66 -4.97 12.00
CA ALA A 130 23.87 -5.68 11.57
C ALA A 130 24.87 -4.71 10.90
N ALA A 131 24.35 -3.65 10.26
CA ALA A 131 25.09 -2.45 9.91
C ALA A 131 24.67 -1.30 10.84
N GLY A 132 24.89 -1.49 12.15
CA GLY A 132 24.66 -0.46 13.15
C GLY A 132 25.35 0.85 12.79
N PHE A 133 24.79 1.96 13.26
CA PHE A 133 25.35 3.31 13.27
C PHE A 133 26.89 3.30 13.26
N GLY A 134 27.53 3.40 12.08
CA GLY A 134 29.00 3.37 11.98
C GLY A 134 29.63 2.63 10.80
N GLY A 135 28.87 2.02 9.89
CA GLY A 135 29.44 1.35 8.71
C GLY A 135 29.61 2.22 7.46
N ALA A 136 28.95 3.37 7.38
CA ALA A 136 29.00 4.24 6.20
C ALA A 136 30.22 5.15 6.24
N ASP A 137 30.92 5.27 5.11
CA ASP A 137 31.95 6.29 4.94
C ASP A 137 31.26 7.65 4.77
N VAL A 138 31.57 8.60 5.67
CA VAL A 138 30.90 9.91 5.72
C VAL A 138 31.88 11.00 5.37
N THR A 139 31.61 11.69 4.27
CA THR A 139 32.34 12.91 3.89
C THR A 139 31.50 14.13 4.25
N ILE A 140 32.01 14.99 5.13
CA ILE A 140 31.32 16.22 5.57
C ILE A 140 32.05 17.44 5.00
N ARG A 141 31.28 18.41 4.52
CA ARG A 141 31.78 19.71 4.05
C ARG A 141 31.01 20.83 4.76
N GLY A 142 31.73 21.90 5.09
CA GLY A 142 31.16 23.07 5.74
C GLY A 142 31.10 22.97 7.27
N PRO A 143 30.54 23.99 7.93
CA PRO A 143 30.43 24.05 9.39
C PRO A 143 29.54 22.93 9.94
N HIS A 144 30.08 22.13 10.86
CA HIS A 144 29.37 21.00 11.44
C HIS A 144 29.74 20.79 12.92
N GLY A 145 28.90 20.06 13.63
CA GLY A 145 29.13 19.61 14.99
C GLY A 145 28.40 18.30 15.26
N PHE A 146 28.69 17.69 16.40
CA PHE A 146 27.96 16.53 16.89
C PHE A 146 27.27 16.91 18.19
N GLU A 147 25.98 16.61 18.29
CA GLU A 147 25.19 16.84 19.50
C GLU A 147 24.63 15.50 19.98
N GLU A 148 24.73 15.25 21.29
CA GLU A 148 24.00 14.13 21.90
C GLU A 148 22.52 14.49 22.00
N ILE A 149 21.67 13.62 21.45
CA ILE A 149 20.23 13.69 21.65
C ILE A 149 19.75 12.45 22.39
N GLU A 150 18.76 12.65 23.25
CA GLU A 150 17.99 11.56 23.83
C GLU A 150 16.79 11.28 22.92
N TYR A 151 16.77 10.10 22.29
CA TYR A 151 15.69 9.69 21.39
C TYR A 151 14.70 8.74 22.07
N GLN A 152 15.09 8.15 23.21
CA GLN A 152 14.20 7.44 24.13
C GLN A 152 14.63 7.68 25.57
N PRO A 153 13.73 7.52 26.55
CA PRO A 153 14.10 7.57 27.96
C PRO A 153 15.30 6.66 28.26
N GLY A 154 16.44 7.28 28.58
CA GLY A 154 17.69 6.57 28.89
C GLY A 154 18.51 6.09 27.69
N ARG A 155 18.13 6.39 26.44
CA ARG A 155 18.96 6.12 25.25
C ARG A 155 19.36 7.40 24.55
N ARG A 156 20.68 7.55 24.35
CA ARG A 156 21.29 8.69 23.68
C ARG A 156 21.99 8.24 22.40
N THR A 157 22.00 9.13 21.42
CA THR A 157 22.78 8.95 20.20
C THR A 157 23.40 10.29 19.78
N SER A 158 24.50 10.22 19.04
CA SER A 158 25.17 11.40 18.50
C SER A 158 24.60 11.73 17.12
N VAL A 159 24.09 12.95 16.97
CA VAL A 159 23.51 13.46 15.71
C VAL A 159 24.52 14.37 15.04
N LEU A 160 24.68 14.21 13.72
CA LEU A 160 25.40 15.18 12.91
C LEU A 160 24.57 16.46 12.75
N VAL A 161 25.13 17.58 13.17
CA VAL A 161 24.53 18.91 13.03
C VAL A 161 25.27 19.66 11.93
N LEU A 162 24.56 20.04 10.86
CA LEU A 162 25.09 20.89 9.79
C LEU A 162 24.62 22.33 10.02
N ARG A 163 25.55 23.29 9.97
CA ARG A 163 25.23 24.71 10.21
C ARG A 163 25.43 25.53 8.94
N GLY A 164 24.40 26.28 8.55
CA GLY A 164 24.43 27.10 7.33
C GLY A 164 24.69 26.26 6.07
N GLU A 165 25.66 26.66 5.25
CA GLU A 165 26.07 25.93 4.05
C GLU A 165 26.94 24.71 4.40
N GLY A 166 26.28 23.61 4.75
CA GLY A 166 26.91 22.32 5.03
C GLY A 166 26.37 21.20 4.14
N ALA A 167 27.19 20.19 3.89
CA ALA A 167 26.80 18.98 3.18
C ALA A 167 27.43 17.75 3.83
N ALA A 168 26.65 16.68 3.95
CA ALA A 168 27.14 15.37 4.38
C ALA A 168 26.79 14.34 3.31
N ARG A 169 27.81 13.59 2.87
CA ARG A 169 27.66 12.49 1.91
C ARG A 169 27.95 11.18 2.65
N PHE A 170 27.00 10.27 2.60
CA PHE A 170 27.08 8.94 3.21
C PHE A 170 27.25 7.92 2.08
N ARG A 171 28.35 7.17 2.08
CA ARG A 171 28.55 6.02 1.19
C ARG A 171 28.15 4.77 1.95
N LEU A 172 27.07 4.12 1.52
CA LEU A 172 26.59 2.89 2.15
C LEU A 172 27.57 1.75 1.84
N PRO A 173 27.94 0.93 2.84
CA PRO A 173 28.94 -0.13 2.69
C PRO A 173 28.39 -1.42 2.05
N ALA A 174 27.08 -1.50 1.80
CA ALA A 174 26.39 -2.73 1.42
C ALA A 174 26.04 -2.75 -0.07
N GLU A 175 26.27 -3.89 -0.71
CA GLU A 175 25.75 -4.22 -2.04
C GLU A 175 24.23 -4.41 -1.92
N LEU A 176 23.45 -3.49 -2.50
CA LEU A 176 21.99 -3.55 -2.48
C LEU A 176 21.53 -4.63 -3.46
N LEU A 177 20.80 -5.62 -2.97
CA LEU A 177 20.29 -6.71 -3.81
C LEU A 177 19.23 -6.18 -4.79
N PRO A 178 19.38 -6.41 -6.11
CA PRO A 178 18.39 -5.99 -7.08
C PRO A 178 17.02 -6.63 -6.81
N GLY A 179 15.97 -5.81 -6.77
CA GLY A 179 14.59 -6.27 -6.58
C GLY A 179 14.15 -6.42 -5.13
N GLU A 180 15.06 -6.28 -4.16
CA GLU A 180 14.70 -6.24 -2.74
C GLU A 180 14.43 -4.79 -2.27
N PRO A 181 13.35 -4.55 -1.51
CA PRO A 181 13.09 -3.24 -0.94
C PRO A 181 14.05 -2.96 0.22
N HIS A 182 14.77 -1.85 0.15
CA HIS A 182 15.69 -1.40 1.20
C HIS A 182 15.18 -0.13 1.87
N LEU A 183 15.35 -0.03 3.19
CA LEU A 183 15.08 1.18 3.96
C LEU A 183 16.42 1.81 4.39
N VAL A 184 16.65 3.06 3.99
CA VAL A 184 17.82 3.84 4.41
C VAL A 184 17.34 5.00 5.28
N SER A 185 17.86 5.08 6.50
CA SER A 185 17.61 6.18 7.42
C SER A 185 18.93 6.90 7.72
N VAL A 186 18.87 8.24 7.74
CA VAL A 186 20.01 9.09 8.05
C VAL A 186 19.58 10.09 9.11
N LEU A 187 20.33 10.13 10.21
CA LEU A 187 20.06 11.03 11.32
C LEU A 187 20.94 12.29 11.20
N LEU A 188 20.33 13.40 10.81
CA LEU A 188 21.01 14.68 10.60
C LEU A 188 20.11 15.85 11.01
N ARG A 189 20.72 16.90 11.56
CA ARG A 189 20.02 18.12 11.98
C ARG A 189 20.60 19.35 11.27
N PRO A 190 19.91 19.95 10.29
CA PRO A 190 20.30 21.25 9.75
C PRO A 190 19.87 22.36 10.71
N VAL A 191 20.77 23.29 11.02
CA VAL A 191 20.52 24.46 11.87
C VAL A 191 21.06 25.72 11.21
N GLU A 192 20.60 26.89 11.68
CA GLU A 192 21.06 28.19 11.17
C GLU A 192 20.81 28.36 9.64
N LEU A 193 19.70 27.80 9.17
CA LEU A 193 19.20 27.98 7.81
C LEU A 193 18.81 29.46 7.61
N GLY A 194 19.44 30.13 6.64
CA GLY A 194 19.05 31.48 6.21
C GLY A 194 17.65 31.52 5.59
N ALA A 195 17.07 32.72 5.49
CA ALA A 195 15.66 32.93 5.06
C ALA A 195 15.32 32.38 3.66
N GLU A 196 16.30 32.23 2.77
CA GLU A 196 16.13 31.63 1.43
C GLU A 196 16.90 30.32 1.24
N SER A 197 17.34 29.69 2.34
CA SER A 197 18.03 28.41 2.29
C SER A 197 17.06 27.24 2.33
N ALA A 198 17.46 26.13 1.71
CA ALA A 198 16.73 24.88 1.73
C ALA A 198 17.71 23.74 1.99
N TYR A 199 17.28 22.73 2.71
CA TYR A 199 17.98 21.47 2.82
C TYR A 199 17.29 20.42 1.96
N TYR A 200 18.07 19.48 1.42
CA TYR A 200 17.58 18.47 0.49
C TYR A 200 18.37 17.17 0.65
N GLY A 201 17.73 16.07 0.29
CA GLY A 201 18.34 14.74 0.25
C GLY A 201 18.44 14.26 -1.20
N ARG A 202 19.60 13.75 -1.59
CA ARG A 202 19.85 13.17 -2.92
C ARG A 202 20.49 11.80 -2.80
N ILE A 203 20.03 10.88 -3.63
CA ILE A 203 20.62 9.55 -3.80
C ILE A 203 21.39 9.55 -5.11
N TYR A 204 22.62 9.08 -5.04
CA TYR A 204 23.48 8.83 -6.19
C TYR A 204 23.65 7.31 -6.29
N TYR A 205 23.52 6.79 -7.51
CA TYR A 205 23.77 5.38 -7.78
C TYR A 205 25.23 5.25 -8.22
N ASP A 206 26.02 4.49 -7.46
CA ASP A 206 27.47 4.33 -7.65
C ASP A 206 28.21 5.68 -7.76
N ASP A 207 29.05 5.85 -8.79
CA ASP A 207 29.78 7.08 -9.09
C ASP A 207 29.12 7.89 -10.24
N ASP A 208 27.83 7.63 -10.55
CA ASP A 208 27.09 8.38 -11.56
C ASP A 208 26.81 9.83 -11.09
N PRO A 209 27.08 10.86 -11.90
CA PRO A 209 26.68 12.23 -11.60
C PRO A 209 25.15 12.45 -11.55
N GLN A 210 24.36 11.55 -12.14
CA GLN A 210 22.90 11.59 -12.05
C GLN A 210 22.44 11.28 -10.63
N TYR A 211 21.44 12.03 -10.16
CA TYR A 211 20.88 11.87 -8.83
C TYR A 211 19.37 11.85 -8.86
N GLU A 212 18.81 11.18 -7.86
CA GLU A 212 17.40 11.26 -7.52
C GLU A 212 17.24 12.14 -6.28
N GLU A 213 16.48 13.23 -6.40
CA GLU A 213 16.15 14.09 -5.26
C GLU A 213 14.98 13.48 -4.47
N VAL A 214 15.25 13.09 -3.23
CA VAL A 214 14.28 12.38 -2.36
C VAL A 214 13.33 13.37 -1.69
N PHE A 215 13.86 14.51 -1.27
CA PHE A 215 13.09 15.60 -0.67
C PHE A 215 13.86 16.92 -0.75
N ARG A 216 13.14 18.03 -0.64
CA ARG A 216 13.69 19.38 -0.51
C ARG A 216 12.75 20.23 0.33
N GLU A 217 13.29 20.87 1.36
CA GLU A 217 12.53 21.62 2.35
C GLU A 217 13.21 22.96 2.66
N SER A 218 12.43 24.04 2.75
CA SER A 218 12.89 25.38 3.13
C SER A 218 12.43 25.81 4.52
N ARG A 219 11.64 24.98 5.19
CA ARG A 219 11.15 25.22 6.55
C ARG A 219 12.18 24.75 7.58
N PRO A 220 12.13 25.19 8.84
CA PRO A 220 12.95 24.60 9.89
C PRO A 220 12.79 23.08 9.94
N ALA A 221 13.89 22.35 10.14
CA ALA A 221 13.83 20.90 10.28
C ALA A 221 12.92 20.51 11.44
N GLN A 222 11.96 19.65 11.13
CA GLN A 222 11.09 19.03 12.13
C GLN A 222 11.65 17.65 12.47
N VAL A 223 11.30 17.14 13.65
CA VAL A 223 11.58 15.75 14.00
C VAL A 223 10.73 14.89 13.08
N THR A 224 11.38 14.23 12.12
CA THR A 224 10.71 13.38 11.12
C THR A 224 10.44 11.97 11.63
N PHE A 225 11.00 11.59 12.77
CA PHE A 225 11.05 10.20 13.20
C PHE A 225 10.81 10.08 14.70
N ALA A 226 9.73 9.37 15.08
CA ALA A 226 9.26 9.27 16.47
C ALA A 226 9.03 7.82 16.94
N GLN A 227 9.39 6.82 16.15
CA GLN A 227 9.22 5.41 16.54
C GLN A 227 10.22 5.04 17.67
N PRO A 228 9.79 4.37 18.75
CA PRO A 228 10.71 3.95 19.81
C PRO A 228 11.65 2.79 19.40
N LYS A 229 11.31 1.99 18.40
CA LYS A 229 12.02 0.73 18.09
C LYS A 229 12.90 0.77 16.86
N GLY A 230 12.88 1.85 16.11
CA GLY A 230 13.93 2.26 15.18
C GLY A 230 14.29 3.68 15.52
#